data_AF-A0AAV0WY93-F1
#
_entry.id   AF-A0AAV0WY93-F1
#
_cell.length_a   1.000
_cell.length_b   1.000
_cell.length_c   1.000
_cell.angle_alpha   90.00
_cell.angle_beta   90.00
_cell.angle_gamma   90.00
#
_symmetry.space_group_name_H-M   'P 1'
#
loop_
_entity.id
_entity.type
_entity.pdbx_description
1 polymer ?
#
loop_
_entity_poly.entity_id
_entity_poly.type
_entity_poly.pdbx_seq_one_letter_code
_entity_poly.pdbx_strand_id
1 'polypeptide(L)'
;MDCNFDRRGLKIDNITKVLIALRFYASGNDQRVNGDTLGYSQASVSIVVKEVSGLQAKCGKKWIRFPSNLQDTKEQFYLIGEFPGVIGAIDCTHVPIKSPGGNNAEMY
;
A
#
# COMPACT_ATOMS: atom_id res chain seq x y z
N MET A 1 17.47 22.37 22.25
CA MET A 1 17.61 21.35 23.30
C MET A 1 17.19 20.04 22.67
N ASP A 2 18.17 19.36 22.08
CA ASP A 2 17.95 18.16 21.26
C ASP A 2 17.98 16.92 22.16
N CYS A 3 16.81 16.49 22.62
CA CYS A 3 16.66 15.18 23.24
C CYS A 3 16.49 14.14 22.12
N ASN A 4 17.60 13.55 21.68
CA ASN A 4 17.60 12.38 20.83
C ASN A 4 17.05 11.18 21.63
N PHE A 5 15.74 10.93 21.54
CA PHE A 5 15.08 9.75 22.09
C PHE A 5 15.44 8.53 21.25
N ASP A 6 16.62 7.99 21.49
CA ASP A 6 17.03 6.70 20.96
C ASP A 6 16.17 5.58 21.57
N ARG A 7 15.22 5.05 20.80
CA ARG A 7 14.32 3.95 21.21
C ARG A 7 14.80 2.57 20.77
N ARG A 8 16.08 2.41 20.40
CA ARG A 8 16.63 1.12 19.96
C ARG A 8 16.49 0.07 21.08
N GLY A 9 15.73 -1.00 20.80
CA GLY A 9 15.55 -2.14 21.71
C GLY A 9 14.26 -2.16 22.54
N LEU A 10 13.47 -1.08 22.56
CA LEU A 10 12.18 -1.07 23.23
C LEU A 10 11.10 -1.77 22.38
N LYS A 11 10.21 -2.53 23.02
CA LYS A 11 9.06 -3.14 22.34
C LYS A 11 8.14 -2.02 21.84
N ILE A 12 7.93 -1.97 20.52
CA ILE A 12 6.98 -1.05 19.90
C ILE A 12 5.57 -1.53 20.25
N ASP A 13 4.76 -0.66 20.87
CA ASP A 13 3.37 -0.95 21.18
C ASP A 13 2.51 -1.06 19.92
N ASN A 14 1.37 -1.75 20.03
CA ASN A 14 0.53 -2.05 18.87
C ASN A 14 -0.03 -0.79 18.18
N ILE A 15 -0.33 0.27 18.94
CA ILE A 15 -0.86 1.52 18.35
C ILE A 15 0.23 2.19 17.53
N THR A 16 1.44 2.30 18.08
CA THR A 16 2.60 2.84 17.37
C THR A 16 2.92 2.04 16.12
N LYS A 17 2.82 0.70 16.16
CA LYS A 17 2.99 -0.13 14.96
C LYS A 17 2.00 0.25 13.85
N VAL A 18 0.72 0.42 14.19
CA VAL A 18 -0.31 0.82 13.23
C VAL A 18 -0.04 2.23 12.69
N LEU A 19 0.33 3.18 13.55
CA LEU A 19 0.64 4.56 13.13
C LEU A 19 1.84 4.62 12.18
N ILE A 20 2.90 3.85 12.44
CA ILE A 20 4.07 3.73 11.55
C ILE A 20 3.64 3.21 10.18
N ALA A 21 2.81 2.15 10.13
CA ALA A 21 2.35 1.56 8.89
C ALA A 21 1.44 2.52 8.10
N LEU A 22 0.48 3.18 8.76
CA LEU A 22 -0.40 4.18 8.12
C LEU A 22 0.41 5.33 7.53
N ARG A 23 1.40 5.84 8.27
CA ARG A 23 2.29 6.88 7.79
C ARG A 23 3.09 6.44 6.57
N PHE A 24 3.53 5.18 6.54
CA PHE A 24 4.19 4.57 5.39
C PHE A 24 3.30 4.53 4.14
N TYR A 25 2.06 4.09 4.28
CA TYR A 25 1.12 4.07 3.16
C TYR A 25 0.79 5.48 2.66
N ALA A 26 0.60 6.45 3.57
CA ALA A 26 0.30 7.84 3.21
C ALA A 26 1.47 8.55 2.49
N SER A 27 2.71 8.13 2.73
CA SER A 27 3.92 8.75 2.16
C SER A 27 4.34 8.14 0.82
N GLY A 28 3.45 7.37 0.17
CA GLY A 28 3.75 6.73 -1.12
C GLY A 28 4.76 5.58 -1.02
N ASN A 29 4.85 4.93 0.14
CA ASN A 29 5.76 3.81 0.41
C ASN A 29 7.26 4.16 0.34
N ASP A 30 7.63 5.44 0.49
CA ASP A 30 9.04 5.83 0.59
C ASP A 30 9.58 5.61 2.00
N GLN A 31 10.45 4.60 2.15
CA GLN A 31 11.08 4.27 3.43
C GLN A 31 12.11 5.31 3.89
N ARG A 32 12.68 6.11 2.98
CA ARG A 32 13.68 7.14 3.32
C ARG A 32 13.04 8.30 4.08
N VAL A 33 11.80 8.64 3.75
CA VAL A 33 11.02 9.68 4.46
C VAL A 33 10.57 9.20 5.84
N ASN A 34 10.61 7.90 6.12
CA ASN A 34 10.02 7.34 7.34
C ASN A 34 10.98 6.94 8.46
N GLY A 35 12.23 6.60 8.13
CA GLY A 35 13.24 6.35 9.16
C GLY A 35 13.51 7.58 10.04
N ASP A 36 13.42 8.78 9.47
CA ASP A 36 13.82 9.99 10.18
C ASP A 36 12.69 10.65 10.98
N THR A 37 11.41 10.49 10.59
CA THR A 37 10.35 11.34 11.16
C THR A 37 9.70 10.83 12.44
N LEU A 38 9.91 9.57 12.83
CA LEU A 38 9.38 9.04 14.09
C LEU A 38 10.47 8.56 15.06
N GLY A 39 11.75 8.79 14.73
CA GLY A 39 12.88 8.33 15.53
C GLY A 39 13.07 6.81 15.55
N TYR A 40 12.55 6.10 14.55
CA TYR A 40 12.69 4.65 14.41
C TYR A 40 13.59 4.30 13.24
N SER A 41 14.49 3.34 13.41
CA SER A 41 15.35 2.88 12.30
C SER A 41 14.50 2.37 11.12
N GLN A 42 15.01 2.53 9.90
CA GLN A 42 14.35 2.01 8.71
C GLN A 42 14.08 0.50 8.81
N ALA A 43 14.97 -0.27 9.44
CA ALA A 43 14.77 -1.70 9.67
C ALA A 43 13.56 -1.97 10.57
N SER A 44 13.39 -1.19 11.64
CA SER A 44 12.23 -1.28 12.53
C SER A 44 10.93 -0.95 11.78
N VAL A 45 10.92 0.13 10.98
CA VAL A 45 9.78 0.50 10.14
C VAL A 45 9.43 -0.62 9.16
N SER A 46 10.43 -1.21 8.49
CA SER A 46 10.23 -2.30 7.52
C SER A 46 9.57 -3.53 8.15
N ILE A 47 10.03 -3.94 9.34
CA ILE A 47 9.44 -5.06 10.10
C ILE A 47 7.99 -4.76 10.46
N VAL A 48 7.71 -3.55 10.98
CA VAL A 48 6.37 -3.13 11.38
C VAL A 48 5.43 -3.09 10.19
N VAL A 49 5.84 -2.51 9.06
CA VAL A 49 5.04 -2.46 7.83
C VAL A 49 4.72 -3.87 7.35
N LYS A 50 5.70 -4.78 7.35
CA LYS A 50 5.47 -6.18 6.97
C LYS A 50 4.44 -6.86 7.87
N GLU A 51 4.54 -6.67 9.19
CA GLU A 51 3.61 -7.24 10.17
C GLU A 51 2.18 -6.71 9.96
N VAL A 52 2.02 -5.38 9.90
CA VAL A 52 0.71 -4.73 9.77
C VAL A 52 0.08 -5.05 8.40
N SER A 53 0.83 -4.98 7.31
CA SER A 53 0.36 -5.37 5.97
C SER A 53 -0.14 -6.82 5.94
N GLY A 54 0.57 -7.73 6.62
CA GLY A 54 0.17 -9.14 6.70
C GLY A 54 -1.14 -9.35 7.46
N LEU A 55 -1.36 -8.59 8.55
CA LEU A 55 -2.63 -8.60 9.29
C LEU A 55 -3.76 -7.98 8.45
N GLN A 56 -3.50 -6.86 7.80
CA GLN A 56 -4.47 -6.20 6.91
C GLN A 56 -4.89 -7.11 5.76
N ALA A 57 -3.96 -7.84 5.13
CA ALA A 57 -4.28 -8.79 4.06
C ALA A 57 -5.19 -9.94 4.55
N LYS A 58 -5.00 -10.42 5.79
CA LYS A 58 -5.91 -11.42 6.40
C LYS A 58 -7.30 -10.86 6.62
N CYS A 59 -7.42 -9.62 7.08
CA CYS A 59 -8.69 -8.92 7.19
C CYS A 59 -9.30 -8.56 5.83
N GLY A 60 -8.48 -8.41 4.79
CA GLY A 60 -8.88 -8.03 3.44
C GLY A 60 -9.96 -8.94 2.87
N LYS A 61 -9.91 -10.25 3.10
CA LYS A 61 -10.94 -11.19 2.65
C LYS A 61 -12.35 -10.90 3.20
N LYS A 62 -12.45 -10.23 4.35
CA LYS A 62 -13.74 -9.84 4.95
C LYS A 62 -14.34 -8.60 4.27
N TRP A 63 -13.49 -7.69 3.80
CA TRP A 63 -13.90 -6.36 3.35
C TRP A 63 -13.79 -6.16 1.83
N ILE A 64 -12.88 -6.88 1.17
CA ILE A 64 -12.66 -6.85 -0.26
C ILE A 64 -13.44 -8.02 -0.88
N ARG A 65 -14.53 -7.69 -1.57
CA ARG A 65 -15.35 -8.66 -2.29
C ARG A 65 -15.09 -8.51 -3.79
N PHE A 66 -14.55 -9.55 -4.41
CA PHE A 66 -14.45 -9.62 -5.87
C PHE A 66 -15.78 -10.08 -6.47
N PRO A 67 -16.15 -9.59 -7.67
CA PRO A 67 -17.30 -10.11 -8.39
C PRO A 67 -17.09 -11.58 -8.74
N SER A 68 -18.15 -12.37 -8.62
CA SER A 68 -18.12 -13.82 -8.91
C SER A 68 -18.00 -14.10 -10.41
N ASN A 69 -18.49 -13.19 -11.25
CA ASN A 69 -18.37 -13.27 -12.71
C ASN A 69 -17.50 -12.12 -13.22
N LEU A 70 -16.21 -12.41 -13.42
CA LEU A 70 -15.26 -11.44 -13.96
C LEU A 70 -15.57 -11.07 -15.42
N GLN A 71 -16.18 -11.98 -16.18
CA GLN A 71 -16.50 -11.74 -17.59
C GLN A 71 -17.59 -10.67 -17.72
N ASP A 72 -18.66 -10.81 -16.93
CA ASP A 72 -19.73 -9.80 -16.86
C ASP A 72 -19.18 -8.43 -16.44
N THR A 73 -18.30 -8.40 -15.43
CA THR A 73 -17.67 -7.13 -15.01
C THR A 73 -16.89 -6.47 -16.14
N LYS A 74 -16.08 -7.25 -16.89
CA LYS A 74 -15.32 -6.74 -18.04
C LYS A 74 -16.23 -6.18 -19.14
N GLU A 75 -17.32 -6.88 -19.43
CA GLU A 75 -18.30 -6.44 -20.42
C GLU A 75 -18.98 -5.14 -19.99
N GLN A 76 -19.38 -5.01 -18.72
CA GLN A 76 -19.98 -3.77 -18.21
C GLN A 76 -19.02 -2.57 -18.31
N PHE A 77 -17.74 -2.74 -17.95
CA PHE A 77 -16.75 -1.66 -18.10
C PHE A 77 -16.50 -1.28 -19.57
N TYR A 78 -16.52 -2.27 -20.48
CA TYR A 78 -16.43 -2.00 -21.90
C TYR A 78 -17.66 -1.23 -22.41
N LEU A 79 -18.86 -1.55 -21.94
CA LEU A 79 -20.08 -0.82 -22.31
C LEU A 79 -20.12 0.62 -21.77
N ILE A 80 -19.51 0.88 -20.60
CA ILE A 80 -19.49 2.21 -19.98
C ILE A 80 -18.57 3.17 -20.74
N GLY A 81 -17.43 2.71 -21.23
CA GLY A 81 -16.42 3.61 -21.80
C GLY A 81 -15.32 2.93 -22.61
N GLU A 82 -15.61 1.75 -23.18
CA GLU A 82 -14.67 0.99 -24.01
C GLU A 82 -13.37 0.64 -23.28
N PHE A 83 -13.43 0.39 -21.96
CA PHE A 83 -12.29 -0.05 -21.17
C PHE A 83 -12.21 -1.59 -21.13
N PRO A 84 -11.44 -2.25 -22.01
CA PRO A 84 -11.36 -3.70 -22.02
C PRO A 84 -10.61 -4.24 -20.80
N GLY A 85 -11.04 -5.41 -20.32
CA GLY A 85 -10.28 -6.18 -19.33
C GLY A 85 -10.40 -5.70 -17.88
N VAL A 86 -11.16 -4.64 -17.61
CA VAL A 86 -11.36 -4.12 -16.24
C VAL A 86 -12.21 -5.09 -15.41
N ILE A 87 -11.69 -5.51 -14.25
CA ILE A 87 -12.36 -6.44 -13.33
C ILE A 87 -12.94 -5.76 -12.07
N GLY A 88 -12.84 -4.44 -12.01
CA GLY A 88 -13.26 -3.62 -10.88
C GLY A 88 -12.59 -2.26 -10.89
N ALA A 89 -13.18 -1.30 -10.18
CA ALA A 89 -12.62 0.01 -9.92
C ALA A 89 -12.65 0.27 -8.41
N ILE A 90 -11.58 0.85 -7.87
CA ILE A 90 -11.49 1.31 -6.48
C ILE A 90 -11.32 2.81 -6.56
N ASP A 91 -12.18 3.56 -5.85
CA ASP A 91 -12.21 5.03 -5.69
C ASP A 91 -11.28 5.76 -6.65
N CYS A 92 -11.83 6.35 -7.73
CA CYS A 92 -11.23 7.02 -8.90
C CYS A 92 -9.91 7.80 -8.68
N THR A 93 -8.93 7.13 -8.10
CA THR A 93 -7.61 7.63 -7.78
C THR A 93 -6.83 7.28 -9.00
N HIS A 94 -6.57 8.28 -9.83
CA HIS A 94 -5.65 8.15 -10.93
C HIS A 94 -4.27 7.94 -10.34
N VAL A 95 -3.92 6.68 -10.04
CA VAL A 95 -2.57 6.31 -9.63
C VAL A 95 -1.72 6.35 -10.87
N PRO A 96 -0.78 7.30 -11.01
CA PRO A 96 0.11 7.33 -12.16
C PRO A 96 0.95 6.06 -12.14
N ILE A 97 0.68 5.15 -13.08
CA ILE A 97 1.56 4.01 -13.31
C ILE A 97 2.82 4.57 -13.94
N LYS A 98 3.90 4.64 -13.15
CA LYS A 98 5.22 4.93 -13.70
C LYS A 98 5.62 3.74 -14.56
N SER A 99 5.70 3.97 -15.87
CA SER A 99 6.23 2.97 -16.80
C SER A 99 7.60 2.50 -16.31
N PRO A 100 7.84 1.16 -16.23
CA PRO A 100 9.16 0.63 -15.90
C PRO A 100 10.23 0.98 -16.95
N GLY A 101 9.83 1.55 -18.10
CA GLY A 101 10.71 1.84 -19.23
C GLY A 101 11.14 0.58 -19.99
N GLY A 102 11.92 0.77 -21.06
CA GLY A 102 12.43 -0.31 -21.90
C GLY A 102 11.62 -0.56 -23.17
N ASN A 103 12.14 -1.42 -24.06
CA ASN A 103 11.60 -1.65 -25.40
C ASN A 103 10.21 -2.31 -25.44
N ASN A 104 9.71 -2.82 -24.31
CA ASN A 104 8.44 -3.55 -24.20
C ASN A 104 7.55 -2.95 -23.09
N ALA A 105 7.73 -1.67 -22.78
CA ALA A 105 7.04 -1.01 -21.66
C ALA A 105 5.51 -0.98 -21.82
N GLU A 106 5.02 -1.14 -23.04
CA GLU A 106 3.62 -1.24 -23.44
C GLU A 106 3.00 -2.63 -23.24
N MET A 107 3.82 -3.66 -22.97
CA MET A 107 3.38 -5.04 -22.78
C MET A 107 3.05 -5.38 -21.32
N TYR A 108 3.23 -4.42 -20.40
CA TYR A 108 3.10 -4.57 -18.95
C TYR A 108 2.33 -3.40 -18.34
#